data_AF-A0A0T7M2D0-F1
#
_entry.id   AF-A0A0T7M2D0-F1
#
_cell.length_a   1.000
_cell.length_b   1.000
_cell.length_c   1.000
_cell.angle_alpha   90.00
_cell.angle_beta   90.00
_cell.angle_gamma   90.00
#
_symmetry.space_group_name_H-M   'P 1'
#
loop_
_entity.id
_entity.type
_entity.pdbx_description
1 polymer ?
#
loop_
_entity_poly.entity_id
_entity_poly.type
_entity_poly.pdbx_seq_one_letter_code
_entity_poly.pdbx_strand_id
1 'polypeptide(L)'
;MASDPEGWIRCQLDGVPTEQSLRFTAALDELLAPLAEPRYLIGRKILTPPARPVARRLFAVRAVVGLSLPGTVAWHAVPRWFARNKDRRQHLAQAWRKHIGPPRQLPADSPQGQAILDLFRGDNPLSVTTQLRTTWR
;
A
#
# COMPACT_ATOMS: atom_id res chain seq x y z
N MET A 1 -0.30 -16.99 9.98
CA MET A 1 0.64 -15.88 10.24
C MET A 1 1.18 -16.07 11.64
N ALA A 2 2.45 -16.44 11.77
CA ALA A 2 3.10 -16.58 13.07
C ALA A 2 4.01 -15.36 13.27
N SER A 3 3.83 -14.67 14.40
CA SER A 3 4.75 -13.62 14.83
C SER A 3 5.89 -14.30 15.57
N ASP A 4 7.12 -14.12 15.09
CA ASP A 4 8.32 -14.54 15.80
C ASP A 4 8.56 -13.59 17.00
N PRO A 5 9.05 -14.06 18.16
CA PRO A 5 9.42 -13.19 19.28
C PRO A 5 10.39 -12.06 18.90
N GLU A 6 11.17 -12.23 17.82
CA GLU A 6 12.11 -11.23 17.30
C GLU A 6 11.46 -10.17 16.38
N GLY A 7 10.13 -10.18 16.21
CA GLY A 7 9.42 -9.18 15.40
C GLY A 7 9.33 -9.51 13.90
N TRP A 8 9.73 -10.72 13.50
CA TRP A 8 9.55 -11.20 12.12
C TRP A 8 8.11 -11.67 11.88
N ILE A 9 7.57 -11.33 10.71
CA ILE A 9 6.31 -11.88 10.20
C ILE A 9 6.64 -12.88 9.10
N ARG A 10 6.21 -14.13 9.27
CA ARG A 10 6.30 -15.16 8.21
C ARG A 10 4.93 -15.43 7.60
N CYS A 11 4.89 -15.36 6.28
CA CYS A 11 3.72 -15.63 5.46
C CYS A 11 4.06 -16.73 4.45
N GLN A 12 3.18 -17.71 4.30
CA GLN A 12 3.29 -18.80 3.32
C GLN A 12 2.00 -18.84 2.49
N LEU A 13 2.14 -19.20 1.22
CA LEU A 13 1.01 -19.53 0.34
C LEU A 13 0.85 -21.05 0.29
N ASP A 14 -0.28 -21.55 0.77
CA ASP A 14 -0.59 -22.99 0.72
C ASP A 14 -1.41 -23.35 -0.50
N GLY A 15 -1.05 -24.48 -1.14
CA GLY A 15 -1.76 -25.01 -2.30
C GLY A 15 -1.63 -24.18 -3.57
N VAL A 16 -0.66 -23.26 -3.64
CA VAL A 16 -0.44 -22.38 -4.80
C VAL A 16 0.71 -22.90 -5.66
N PRO A 17 0.53 -23.05 -6.98
CA PRO A 17 1.61 -23.46 -7.88
C PRO A 17 2.84 -22.54 -7.81
N THR A 18 4.04 -23.11 -7.95
CA THR A 18 5.32 -22.39 -7.82
C THR A 18 5.39 -21.11 -8.67
N GLU A 19 4.91 -21.15 -9.92
CA GLU A 19 4.89 -19.96 -10.79
C GLU A 19 4.06 -18.81 -10.22
N GLN A 20 2.89 -19.14 -9.64
CA GLN A 20 2.02 -18.15 -9.01
C GLN A 20 2.63 -17.62 -7.71
N SER A 21 3.27 -18.49 -6.93
CA SER A 21 4.00 -18.11 -5.72
C SER A 21 5.13 -17.13 -6.06
N LEU A 22 5.98 -17.43 -7.05
CA LEU A 22 7.05 -16.53 -7.49
C LEU A 22 6.50 -15.17 -7.96
N ARG A 23 5.39 -15.17 -8.70
CA ARG A 23 4.75 -13.94 -9.17
C ARG A 23 4.18 -13.11 -8.03
N PHE A 24 3.53 -13.75 -7.05
CA PHE A 24 3.04 -13.08 -5.86
C PHE A 24 4.19 -12.45 -5.08
N THR A 25 5.24 -13.22 -4.85
CA THR A 25 6.43 -12.82 -4.11
C THR A 25 7.12 -11.61 -4.75
N ALA A 26 7.32 -11.64 -6.08
CA ALA A 26 7.89 -10.50 -6.80
C ALA A 26 6.97 -9.26 -6.73
N ALA A 27 5.66 -9.44 -6.86
CA ALA A 27 4.72 -8.32 -6.76
C ALA A 27 4.67 -7.72 -5.34
N LEU A 28 4.80 -8.56 -4.30
CA LEU A 28 4.83 -8.13 -2.91
C LEU A 28 6.13 -7.37 -2.60
N ASP A 29 7.27 -7.87 -3.09
CA ASP A 29 8.56 -7.20 -2.93
C ASP A 29 8.55 -5.80 -3.59
N GLU A 30 8.08 -5.70 -4.83
CA GLU A 30 7.93 -4.41 -5.53
C GLU A 30 6.96 -3.45 -4.83
N LEU A 31 5.90 -3.96 -4.19
CA LEU A 31 4.92 -3.13 -3.48
C LEU A 31 5.51 -2.52 -2.20
N LEU A 32 6.40 -3.26 -1.54
CA LEU A 32 7.02 -2.89 -0.27
C LEU A 32 8.35 -2.14 -0.45
N ALA A 33 8.93 -2.20 -1.65
CA ALA A 33 10.11 -1.44 -2.01
C ALA A 33 9.87 0.08 -1.91
N PRO A 34 10.92 0.87 -1.63
CA PRO A 34 10.85 2.33 -1.72
C PRO A 34 10.35 2.80 -3.09
N LEU A 35 9.66 3.95 -3.11
CA LEU A 35 9.18 4.56 -4.35
C LEU A 35 10.36 5.05 -5.20
N ALA A 36 10.69 4.29 -6.25
CA ALA A 36 11.64 4.68 -7.29
C ALA A 36 10.90 5.32 -8.48
N GLU A 37 10.83 4.61 -9.61
CA GLU A 37 10.18 5.08 -10.85
C GLU A 37 8.98 4.17 -11.23
N PRO A 38 7.88 4.22 -10.47
CA PRO A 38 6.70 3.41 -10.79
C PRO A 38 5.95 3.99 -11.99
N ARG A 39 5.19 3.15 -12.70
CA ARG A 39 4.28 3.61 -13.76
C ARG A 39 2.94 4.14 -13.20
N TYR A 40 2.48 3.53 -12.12
CA TYR A 40 1.26 3.91 -11.42
C TYR A 40 1.52 3.87 -9.92
N LEU A 41 0.86 4.76 -9.20
CA LEU A 41 0.85 4.80 -7.75
C LEU A 41 -0.51 4.30 -7.23
N ILE A 42 -0.49 3.59 -6.11
CA ILE A 42 -1.68 3.19 -5.36
C ILE A 42 -1.57 3.63 -3.90
N GLY A 43 -2.60 4.31 -3.42
CA GLY A 43 -2.65 4.91 -2.10
C GLY A 43 -3.45 4.07 -1.11
N ARG A 44 -2.90 3.88 0.10
CA ARG A 44 -3.61 3.42 1.29
C ARG A 44 -3.88 4.61 2.21
N LYS A 45 -5.15 4.83 2.55
CA LYS A 45 -5.53 5.86 3.50
C LYS A 45 -5.20 5.42 4.94
N ILE A 46 -4.44 6.23 5.65
CA ILE A 46 -4.18 6.06 7.08
C ILE A 46 -5.16 6.95 7.83
N LEU A 47 -5.99 6.32 8.63
CA LEU A 47 -6.99 6.99 9.45
C LEU A 47 -6.42 7.20 10.84
N THR A 48 -6.29 8.46 11.25
CA THR A 48 -5.89 8.80 12.62
C THR A 48 -7.14 9.23 13.38
N PRO A 49 -7.74 8.33 14.19
CA PRO A 49 -8.92 8.70 14.97
C PRO A 49 -8.53 9.77 15.99
N PRO A 50 -9.37 10.81 16.19
CA PRO A 50 -9.07 11.87 17.14
C PRO A 50 -9.08 11.33 18.59
N ALA A 51 -8.24 11.93 19.44
CA ALA A 51 -8.09 11.53 20.84
C ALA A 51 -9.33 11.83 21.68
N ARG A 52 -10.03 12.95 21.41
CA ARG A 52 -11.19 13.38 22.18
C ARG A 52 -12.39 12.45 21.95
N PRO A 53 -13.09 11.98 23.00
CA PRO A 53 -14.21 11.03 22.87
C PRO A 53 -15.33 11.49 21.94
N VAL A 54 -15.75 12.77 22.04
CA VAL A 54 -16.80 13.34 21.19
C VAL A 54 -16.38 13.36 19.72
N ALA A 55 -15.14 13.81 19.45
CA ALA A 55 -14.60 13.82 18.10
C ALA A 55 -14.45 12.41 17.52
N ARG A 56 -14.12 11.41 18.37
CA ARG A 56 -14.01 10.00 17.97
C ARG A 56 -15.37 9.41 17.58
N ARG A 57 -16.44 9.74 18.32
CA ARG A 57 -17.81 9.35 17.97
C ARG A 57 -18.22 9.94 16.62
N LEU A 58 -17.98 11.23 16.41
CA LEU A 58 -18.25 11.87 15.12
C LEU A 58 -17.45 11.24 13.97
N PHE A 59 -16.18 10.93 14.20
CA PHE A 59 -15.32 10.25 13.24
C PHE A 59 -15.87 8.87 12.85
N ALA A 60 -16.32 8.08 13.83
CA ALA A 60 -16.94 6.77 13.60
C ALA A 60 -18.24 6.89 12.79
N VAL A 61 -19.11 7.86 13.11
CA VAL A 61 -20.33 8.12 12.34
C VAL A 61 -19.99 8.46 10.89
N ARG A 62 -19.01 9.35 10.64
CA ARG A 62 -18.57 9.68 9.28
C ARG A 62 -18.06 8.46 8.52
N ALA A 63 -17.34 7.56 9.19
CA ALA A 63 -16.83 6.33 8.59
C ALA A 63 -17.95 5.39 8.13
N VAL A 64 -18.97 5.18 8.98
CA VAL A 64 -20.12 4.32 8.68
C VAL A 64 -20.99 4.90 7.56
N VAL A 65 -21.16 6.24 7.54
CA VAL A 65 -21.95 6.94 6.52
C VAL A 65 -21.16 7.16 5.21
N GLY A 66 -19.90 6.70 5.14
CA GLY A 66 -19.08 6.81 3.93
C GLY A 66 -18.58 8.23 3.62
N LEU A 67 -18.62 9.14 4.59
CA LEU A 67 -18.12 10.50 4.42
C LEU A 67 -16.60 10.53 4.38
N SER A 68 -16.04 11.52 3.68
CA SER A 68 -14.59 11.70 3.62
C SER A 68 -14.02 11.95 5.02
N LEU A 69 -13.17 11.02 5.46
CA LEU A 69 -12.40 11.14 6.70
C LEU A 69 -11.09 11.89 6.44
N PRO A 70 -10.65 12.80 7.32
CA PRO A 70 -9.28 13.30 7.26
C PRO A 70 -8.30 12.14 7.48
N GLY A 71 -7.21 12.11 6.73
CA GLY A 71 -6.19 11.05 6.84
C GLY A 71 -5.05 11.28 5.88
N THR A 72 -3.86 10.79 6.25
CA THR A 72 -2.70 10.76 5.36
C THR A 72 -2.83 9.61 4.38
N VAL A 73 -2.11 9.67 3.26
CA VAL A 73 -2.08 8.59 2.27
C VAL A 73 -0.68 8.04 2.21
N ALA A 74 -0.51 6.76 2.54
CA ALA A 74 0.70 6.02 2.24
C ALA A 74 0.65 5.59 0.77
N TRP A 75 1.63 6.04 -0.01
CA TRP A 75 1.73 5.75 -1.43
C TRP A 75 2.65 4.56 -1.68
N HIS A 76 2.24 3.69 -2.59
CA HIS A 76 2.99 2.50 -3.00
C HIS A 76 3.07 2.44 -4.53
N ALA A 77 4.12 1.83 -5.04
CA ALA A 77 4.23 1.50 -6.45
C ALA A 77 3.21 0.41 -6.80
N VAL A 78 2.49 0.56 -7.91
CA VAL A 78 1.74 -0.58 -8.47
C VAL A 78 2.77 -1.55 -9.07
N PRO A 79 2.80 -2.83 -8.65
CA PRO A 79 3.78 -3.78 -9.14
C PRO A 79 3.70 -3.94 -10.67
N ARG A 80 4.84 -4.14 -11.32
CA ARG A 80 5.03 -4.15 -12.77
C ARG A 80 4.09 -5.11 -13.48
N TRP A 81 3.87 -6.30 -12.92
CA TRP A 81 2.97 -7.30 -13.49
C TRP A 81 1.52 -6.81 -13.59
N PHE A 82 1.05 -6.08 -12.58
CA PHE A 82 -0.24 -5.40 -12.60
C PHE A 82 -0.20 -4.18 -13.51
N ALA A 83 0.83 -3.34 -13.38
CA ALA A 83 0.94 -2.07 -14.08
C ALA A 83 0.87 -2.17 -15.62
N ARG A 84 1.28 -3.31 -16.20
CA ARG A 84 1.30 -3.54 -17.66
C ARG A 84 -0.07 -3.73 -18.30
N ASN A 85 -1.06 -4.23 -17.57
CA ASN A 85 -2.37 -4.58 -18.13
C ASN A 85 -3.50 -3.93 -17.32
N LYS A 86 -4.44 -3.28 -18.00
CA LYS A 86 -5.54 -2.52 -17.36
C LYS A 86 -6.42 -3.41 -16.47
N ASP A 87 -6.79 -4.59 -16.95
CA ASP A 87 -7.66 -5.52 -16.23
C ASP A 87 -6.96 -6.05 -14.98
N ARG A 88 -5.66 -6.34 -15.06
CA ARG A 88 -4.85 -6.70 -13.89
C ARG A 88 -4.80 -5.57 -12.87
N ARG A 89 -4.56 -4.31 -13.29
CA ARG A 89 -4.61 -3.15 -12.38
C ARG A 89 -5.98 -3.02 -11.71
N GLN A 90 -7.05 -3.31 -12.43
CA GLN A 90 -8.40 -3.27 -11.90
C GLN A 90 -8.66 -4.38 -10.87
N HIS A 91 -8.19 -5.60 -11.11
CA HIS A 91 -8.23 -6.68 -10.11
C HIS A 91 -7.46 -6.31 -8.84
N LEU A 92 -6.26 -5.70 -8.98
CA LEU A 92 -5.53 -5.17 -7.83
C LEU A 92 -6.36 -4.09 -7.11
N ALA A 93 -6.99 -3.17 -7.83
CA ALA A 93 -7.84 -2.13 -7.25
C ALA A 93 -9.00 -2.72 -6.43
N GLN A 94 -9.65 -3.75 -6.95
CA GLN A 94 -10.77 -4.43 -6.30
C GLN A 94 -10.32 -5.17 -5.04
N ALA A 95 -9.22 -5.92 -5.13
CA ALA A 95 -8.61 -6.57 -3.96
C ALA A 95 -8.18 -5.54 -2.91
N TRP A 96 -7.55 -4.44 -3.33
CA TRP A 96 -7.16 -3.34 -2.44
C TRP A 96 -8.38 -2.73 -1.74
N ARG A 97 -9.46 -2.46 -2.49
CA ARG A 97 -10.72 -1.98 -1.90
C ARG A 97 -11.24 -2.91 -0.82
N LYS A 98 -11.24 -4.22 -1.09
CA LYS A 98 -11.77 -5.25 -0.20
C LYS A 98 -10.93 -5.42 1.06
N HIS A 99 -9.61 -5.38 0.95
CA HIS A 99 -8.69 -5.78 2.02
C HIS A 99 -7.98 -4.62 2.72
N ILE A 100 -7.85 -3.47 2.06
CA ILE A 100 -7.09 -2.31 2.56
C ILE A 100 -7.99 -1.07 2.67
N GLY A 101 -8.97 -0.94 1.78
CA GLY A 101 -9.89 0.20 1.72
C GLY A 101 -9.85 0.92 0.37
N PRO A 102 -10.63 1.99 0.18
CA PRO A 102 -10.82 2.64 -1.12
C PRO A 102 -9.48 3.02 -1.77
N PRO A 103 -9.11 2.39 -2.91
CA PRO A 103 -7.84 2.65 -3.55
C PRO A 103 -7.85 4.04 -4.17
N ARG A 104 -6.77 4.79 -3.97
CA ARG A 104 -6.47 5.98 -4.78
C ARG A 104 -5.42 5.59 -5.80
N GLN A 105 -5.76 5.60 -7.09
CA GLN A 105 -4.81 5.28 -8.15
C GLN A 105 -4.53 6.51 -9.01
N LEU A 106 -3.28 6.67 -9.41
CA LEU A 106 -2.88 7.73 -10.32
C LEU A 106 -1.70 7.29 -11.20
N PRO A 107 -1.65 7.75 -12.46
CA PRO A 107 -0.46 7.65 -13.29
C PRO A 107 0.70 8.43 -12.64
N ALA A 108 1.88 7.83 -12.59
CA ALA A 108 3.04 8.47 -11.99
C ALA A 108 3.53 9.69 -12.78
N ASP A 109 3.30 9.71 -14.09
CA ASP A 109 3.61 10.80 -15.02
C ASP A 109 2.60 11.95 -14.97
N SER A 110 1.49 11.81 -14.24
CA SER A 110 0.56 12.93 -14.02
C SER A 110 1.19 14.01 -13.13
N PRO A 111 0.77 15.29 -13.23
CA PRO A 111 1.29 16.36 -12.37
C PRO A 111 1.17 16.05 -10.88
N GLN A 112 0.06 15.41 -10.47
CA GLN A 112 -0.13 14.95 -9.10
C GLN A 112 0.82 13.81 -8.71
N GLY A 113 1.10 12.88 -9.63
CA GLY A 113 2.03 11.77 -9.41
C GLY A 113 3.46 12.23 -9.26
N GLN A 114 3.90 13.15 -10.12
CA GLN A 114 5.22 13.77 -10.02
C GLN A 114 5.39 14.52 -8.69
N ALA A 115 4.40 15.33 -8.29
CA ALA A 115 4.44 16.01 -6.99
C ALA A 115 4.56 15.05 -5.79
N ILE A 116 3.91 13.88 -5.86
CA ILE A 116 4.06 12.83 -4.84
C ILE A 116 5.48 12.27 -4.87
N LEU A 117 5.99 11.88 -6.04
CA LEU A 117 7.33 11.31 -6.17
C LEU A 117 8.43 12.30 -5.72
N ASP A 118 8.27 13.58 -6.03
CA ASP A 118 9.20 14.63 -5.61
C ASP A 118 9.19 14.81 -4.08
N LEU A 119 8.02 14.73 -3.43
CA LEU A 119 7.93 14.73 -1.97
C LEU A 119 8.73 13.56 -1.37
N PHE A 120 8.56 12.35 -1.91
CA PHE A 120 9.30 11.16 -1.44
C PHE A 120 10.80 11.20 -1.76
N ARG A 121 11.21 11.92 -2.82
CA ARG A 121 12.62 12.12 -3.17
C ARG A 121 13.30 13.14 -2.25
N GLY A 122 12.54 14.12 -1.75
CA GLY A 122 13.01 15.13 -0.79
C GLY A 122 13.04 14.67 0.66
N ASP A 123 12.21 13.70 1.04
CA ASP A 123 12.24 13.08 2.37
C ASP A 123 13.52 12.24 2.55
N ASN A 124 14.41 12.75 3.40
CA ASN A 124 15.75 12.26 3.69
C ASN A 124 15.75 10.79 4.18
N PRO A 125 16.65 9.90 3.67
CA PRO A 125 16.68 8.45 3.91
C PRO A 125 16.82 7.93 5.36
N LEU A 126 16.96 8.82 6.35
CA LEU A 126 17.12 8.46 7.77
C LEU A 126 15.87 8.66 8.62
N SER A 127 14.77 9.20 8.07
CA SER A 127 13.62 9.58 8.90
C SER A 127 12.67 8.43 9.25
N VAL A 128 12.66 7.33 8.50
CA VAL A 128 12.00 6.06 8.90
C VAL A 128 12.72 4.88 8.22
N THR A 129 13.90 4.49 8.69
CA THR A 129 14.53 3.26 8.20
C THR A 129 13.96 2.04 8.94
N THR A 130 12.72 1.66 8.66
CA THR A 130 12.34 0.25 8.78
C THR A 130 12.77 -0.42 7.48
N GLN A 131 14.00 -0.91 7.42
CA GLN A 131 14.41 -1.79 6.33
C GLN A 131 13.65 -3.10 6.46
N LEU A 132 12.59 -3.27 5.67
CA LEU A 132 11.97 -4.58 5.50
C LEU A 132 12.89 -5.41 4.62
N ARG A 133 13.66 -6.32 5.23
CA ARG A 133 14.45 -7.30 4.48
C ARG A 133 13.57 -8.50 4.17
N THR A 134 13.08 -8.58 2.95
CA THR A 134 12.36 -9.76 2.46
C THR A 134 13.37 -10.82 2.01
N THR A 135 13.45 -11.93 2.74
CA THR A 135 14.18 -13.12 2.28
C THR A 135 13.14 -14.17 1.89
N TRP A 136 13.26 -14.65 0.66
CA TRP A 136 12.37 -15.65 0.10
C TRP A 136 13.14 -16.98 0.06
N ARG A 137 12.57 -18.02 0.66
CA ARG A 137 13.08 -19.40 0.62
C ARG A 137 11.99 -20.30 0.06
#